data_AF-A0A2H0XD23-F1
#
_entry.id   AF-A0A2H0XD23-F1
#
_cell.length_a   1.000
_cell.length_b   1.000
_cell.length_c   1.000
_cell.angle_alpha   90.00
_cell.angle_beta   90.00
_cell.angle_gamma   90.00
#
_symmetry.space_group_name_H-M   'P 1'
#
loop_
_entity.id
_entity.type
_entity.pdbx_description
1 polymer ?
#
loop_
_entity_poly.entity_id
_entity_poly.type
_entity_poly.pdbx_seq_one_letter_code
_entity_poly.pdbx_strand_id
1 'polypeptide(L)'
;ANKLRRPSYISLYTILQEKGVVFQPYSSIFVVDSRSQEIELEGQKYIYRKIKDDILLNPLGIETLGEVSKATVERAICDKLYLDGLEYFDNLRGVDWEVMTKLNAEVYGYSKVITDFIERSKP
;
A
#
# COMPACT_ATOMS: atom_id res chain seq x y z
N ALA A 1 -21.38 -20.98 -9.42
CA ALA A 1 -19.91 -21.01 -9.21
C ALA A 1 -19.51 -19.86 -8.29
N ASN A 2 -19.40 -20.10 -6.98
CA ASN A 2 -18.87 -19.10 -6.05
C ASN A 2 -17.34 -19.14 -6.11
N LYS A 3 -16.73 -18.41 -7.05
CA LYS A 3 -15.32 -18.04 -6.88
C LYS A 3 -15.29 -17.03 -5.74
N LEU A 4 -15.02 -17.50 -4.53
CA LEU A 4 -14.73 -16.64 -3.38
C LEU A 4 -13.45 -15.86 -3.70
N ARG A 5 -13.57 -14.73 -4.40
CA ARG A 5 -12.47 -13.79 -4.62
C ARG A 5 -12.15 -13.21 -3.25
N ARG A 6 -10.98 -13.57 -2.71
CA ARG A 6 -10.48 -12.94 -1.49
C ARG A 6 -10.12 -11.49 -1.84
N PRO A 7 -10.51 -10.52 -1.02
CA PRO A 7 -10.15 -9.13 -1.25
C PRO A 7 -8.63 -9.00 -1.18
N SER A 8 -8.04 -8.42 -2.22
CA SER A 8 -6.63 -8.08 -2.29
C SER A 8 -6.41 -6.96 -3.29
N TYR A 9 -5.32 -6.23 -3.13
CA TYR A 9 -4.97 -5.12 -4.02
C TYR A 9 -3.44 -4.94 -4.11
N ILE A 10 -2.96 -4.47 -5.26
CA ILE A 10 -1.53 -4.19 -5.49
C ILE A 10 -1.17 -2.92 -4.71
N SER A 11 -0.10 -2.96 -3.93
CA SER A 11 0.33 -1.85 -3.05
C SER A 11 1.84 -1.87 -2.84
N LEU A 12 2.33 -1.21 -1.78
CA LEU A 12 3.71 -1.22 -1.32
C LEU A 12 4.68 -0.86 -2.46
N TYR A 13 5.82 -1.54 -2.53
CA TYR A 13 6.88 -1.22 -3.49
C TYR A 13 6.43 -1.23 -4.95
N THR A 14 5.43 -2.04 -5.34
CA THR A 14 4.94 -2.02 -6.72
C THR A 14 4.33 -0.67 -7.08
N ILE A 15 3.47 -0.11 -6.24
CA ILE A 15 2.88 1.21 -6.47
C ILE A 15 3.89 2.32 -6.22
N LEU A 16 4.70 2.22 -5.16
CA LEU A 16 5.72 3.22 -4.84
C LEU A 16 6.75 3.36 -5.97
N GLN A 17 7.15 2.26 -6.60
CA GLN A 17 8.06 2.28 -7.74
C GLN A 17 7.36 2.78 -9.00
N GLU A 18 6.11 2.33 -9.28
CA GLU A 18 5.29 2.81 -10.41
C GLU A 18 5.13 4.34 -10.37
N LYS A 19 5.00 4.93 -9.19
CA LYS A 19 4.79 6.36 -8.97
C LYS A 19 6.09 7.15 -8.72
N GLY A 20 7.24 6.49 -8.78
CA GLY A 20 8.55 7.13 -8.61
C GLY A 20 8.82 7.68 -7.21
N VAL A 21 8.22 7.06 -6.18
CA VAL A 21 8.47 7.35 -4.75
C VAL A 21 9.69 6.59 -4.23
N VAL A 22 9.93 5.39 -4.76
CA VAL A 22 11.15 4.60 -4.51
C VAL A 22 11.80 4.23 -5.83
N PHE A 23 13.13 4.19 -5.87
CA PHE A 23 13.89 3.83 -7.07
C PHE A 23 14.56 2.45 -6.98
N GLN A 24 14.36 1.74 -5.87
CA GLN A 24 14.88 0.39 -5.70
C GLN A 24 14.24 -0.55 -6.73
N PRO A 25 15.05 -1.34 -7.48
CA PRO A 25 14.56 -2.15 -8.59
C PRO A 25 13.95 -3.47 -8.09
N TYR A 26 12.81 -3.39 -7.40
CA TYR A 26 12.09 -4.57 -6.99
C TYR A 26 11.41 -5.24 -8.20
N SER A 27 11.72 -6.51 -8.44
CA SER A 27 11.11 -7.31 -9.52
C SER A 27 9.83 -8.02 -9.09
N SER A 28 9.53 -8.04 -7.80
CA SER A 28 8.34 -8.71 -7.25
C SER A 28 7.11 -7.81 -7.27
N ILE A 29 5.93 -8.39 -7.49
CA ILE A 29 4.66 -7.70 -7.35
C ILE A 29 4.19 -7.84 -5.90
N PHE A 30 4.06 -6.70 -5.21
CA PHE A 30 3.60 -6.64 -3.84
C PHE A 30 2.08 -6.45 -3.79
N VAL A 31 1.43 -7.31 -3.01
CA VAL A 31 -0.02 -7.35 -2.87
C VAL A 31 -0.37 -7.33 -1.39
N VAL A 32 -1.36 -6.53 -1.02
CA VAL A 32 -1.95 -6.55 0.32
C VAL A 32 -3.13 -7.51 0.32
N ASP A 33 -3.17 -8.42 1.29
CA ASP A 33 -4.16 -9.49 1.40
C ASP A 33 -4.46 -9.80 2.89
N SER A 34 -5.39 -10.69 3.14
CA SER A 34 -5.73 -11.31 4.43
C SER A 34 -4.68 -12.30 4.94
N ARG A 35 -3.72 -12.72 4.10
CA ARG A 35 -2.68 -13.71 4.43
C ARG A 35 -1.34 -13.34 3.84
N SER A 36 -0.27 -13.61 4.59
CA SER A 36 1.09 -13.46 4.09
C SER A 36 1.51 -14.74 3.37
N GLN A 37 1.99 -14.61 2.14
CA GLN A 37 2.51 -15.72 1.34
C GLN A 37 3.36 -15.19 0.21
N GLU A 38 4.29 -16.00 -0.28
CA GLU A 38 5.01 -15.73 -1.53
C GLU A 38 4.63 -16.82 -2.53
N ILE A 39 4.32 -16.41 -3.75
CA ILE A 39 4.06 -17.33 -4.86
C ILE A 39 4.87 -16.90 -6.07
N GLU A 40 5.20 -17.86 -6.90
CA GLU A 40 5.83 -17.62 -8.20
C GLU A 40 4.94 -18.24 -9.27
N LEU A 41 4.55 -17.43 -10.25
CA LEU A 41 3.71 -17.84 -11.37
C LEU A 41 4.42 -17.40 -12.65
N GLU A 42 4.75 -18.35 -13.52
CA GLU A 42 5.38 -18.08 -14.82
C GLU A 42 6.65 -17.21 -14.72
N GLY A 43 7.45 -17.40 -13.66
CA GLY A 43 8.67 -16.63 -13.40
C GLY A 43 8.45 -15.25 -12.78
N GLN A 44 7.20 -14.82 -12.58
CA GLN A 44 6.86 -13.61 -11.83
C GLN A 44 6.64 -13.95 -10.35
N LYS A 45 7.44 -13.32 -9.48
CA LYS A 45 7.27 -13.43 -8.02
C LYS A 45 6.21 -12.45 -7.53
N TYR A 46 5.30 -12.94 -6.69
CA TYR A 46 4.30 -12.15 -5.97
C TYR A 46 4.52 -12.31 -4.46
N ILE A 47 4.53 -11.18 -3.76
CA ILE A 47 4.69 -11.12 -2.31
C ILE A 47 3.40 -10.56 -1.72
N TYR A 48 2.64 -11.44 -1.08
CA TYR A 48 1.42 -11.10 -0.37
C TYR A 48 1.79 -10.73 1.06
N ARG A 49 1.37 -9.55 1.50
CA ARG A 49 1.55 -9.05 2.85
C ARG A 49 0.20 -9.00 3.55
N LYS A 50 0.09 -9.71 4.68
CA LYS A 50 -1.11 -9.64 5.52
C LYS A 50 -1.26 -8.25 6.12
N ILE A 51 -2.45 -7.65 5.99
CA ILE A 51 -2.89 -6.49 6.77
C ILE A 51 -4.14 -6.85 7.58
N LYS A 52 -4.59 -5.97 8.50
CA LYS A 52 -5.85 -6.20 9.23
C LYS A 52 -7.04 -6.13 8.29
N ASP A 53 -8.07 -6.93 8.57
CA ASP A 53 -9.23 -7.07 7.68
C ASP A 53 -10.03 -5.76 7.52
N ASP A 54 -10.12 -4.94 8.56
CA ASP A 54 -10.75 -3.61 8.52
C ASP A 54 -10.04 -2.66 7.54
N ILE A 55 -8.70 -2.68 7.52
CA ILE A 55 -7.90 -1.92 6.55
C ILE A 55 -8.06 -2.52 5.15
N LEU A 56 -7.94 -3.85 5.02
CA LEU A 56 -8.02 -4.56 3.74
C LEU A 56 -9.33 -4.32 2.99
N LEU A 57 -10.44 -4.30 3.73
CA LEU A 57 -11.79 -4.13 3.19
C LEU A 57 -12.18 -2.67 2.96
N ASN A 58 -11.36 -1.70 3.42
CA ASN A 58 -11.66 -0.29 3.27
C ASN A 58 -11.26 0.21 1.86
N PRO A 59 -12.22 0.68 1.04
CA PRO A 59 -11.96 1.08 -0.34
C PRO A 59 -11.24 2.43 -0.49
N LEU A 60 -11.09 3.21 0.58
CA LEU A 60 -10.47 4.54 0.49
C LEU A 60 -9.02 4.45 0.04
N GLY A 61 -8.69 5.18 -1.03
CA GLY A 61 -7.35 5.15 -1.64
C GLY A 61 -7.07 3.87 -2.44
N ILE A 62 -8.10 3.11 -2.82
CA ILE A 62 -8.01 1.97 -3.74
C ILE A 62 -8.75 2.32 -5.04
N GLU A 63 -8.05 2.14 -6.16
CA GLU A 63 -8.58 2.29 -7.52
C GLU A 63 -8.81 0.91 -8.13
N THR A 64 -10.01 0.66 -8.66
CA THR A 64 -10.32 -0.58 -9.38
C THR A 64 -10.29 -0.32 -10.88
N LEU A 65 -9.31 -0.91 -11.56
CA LEU A 65 -9.19 -0.88 -13.02
C LEU A 65 -9.49 -2.28 -13.58
N GLY A 66 -10.73 -2.46 -14.04
CA GLY A 66 -11.20 -3.75 -14.53
C GLY A 66 -11.25 -4.80 -13.40
N GLU A 67 -10.43 -5.84 -13.51
CA GLU A 67 -10.37 -6.92 -12.50
C GLU A 67 -9.27 -6.72 -11.45
N VAL A 68 -8.48 -5.65 -11.55
CA VAL A 68 -7.33 -5.39 -10.69
C VAL A 68 -7.61 -4.18 -9.80
N SER A 69 -7.43 -4.36 -8.49
CA SER A 69 -7.43 -3.28 -7.52
C SER A 69 -5.99 -2.83 -7.23
N LYS A 70 -5.75 -1.53 -7.25
CA LYS A 70 -4.46 -0.91 -6.96
C LYS A 70 -4.62 0.16 -5.88
N ALA A 71 -3.63 0.27 -5.00
CA ALA A 71 -3.55 1.41 -4.09
C ALA A 71 -3.15 2.68 -4.88
N THR A 72 -3.71 3.81 -4.44
CA THR A 72 -3.14 5.15 -4.70
C THR A 72 -1.76 5.26 -4.03
N VAL A 73 -0.97 6.27 -4.42
CA VAL A 73 0.39 6.43 -3.88
C VAL A 73 0.37 6.68 -2.37
N GLU A 74 -0.55 7.50 -1.88
CA GLU A 74 -0.74 7.80 -0.47
C GLU A 74 -1.14 6.54 0.31
N ARG A 75 -2.07 5.74 -0.24
CA ARG A 75 -2.48 4.47 0.36
C ARG A 75 -1.32 3.48 0.43
N ALA A 76 -0.49 3.40 -0.61
CA ALA A 76 0.68 2.54 -0.63
C ALA A 76 1.74 2.96 0.40
N ILE A 77 1.97 4.26 0.58
CA ILE A 77 2.84 4.80 1.64
C ILE A 77 2.28 4.43 3.02
N CYS A 78 0.99 4.67 3.26
CA CYS A 78 0.37 4.34 4.55
C CYS A 78 0.39 2.84 4.85
N ASP A 79 0.09 1.97 3.88
CA ASP A 79 0.19 0.51 4.03
C ASP A 79 1.61 0.11 4.45
N LYS A 80 2.60 0.69 3.77
CA LYS A 80 4.00 0.39 3.98
C LYS A 80 4.47 0.83 5.36
N LEU A 81 4.15 2.06 5.77
CA LEU A 81 4.44 2.57 7.11
C LEU A 81 3.73 1.79 8.21
N TYR A 82 2.48 1.39 7.96
CA TYR A 82 1.70 0.60 8.92
C TYR A 82 2.28 -0.80 9.12
N LEU A 83 2.73 -1.45 8.05
CA LEU A 83 3.26 -2.81 8.09
C LEU A 83 4.72 -2.89 8.54
N ASP A 84 5.56 -1.96 8.09
CA ASP A 84 7.02 -2.03 8.23
C ASP A 84 7.62 -0.93 9.12
N GLY A 85 6.82 0.04 9.56
CA GLY A 85 7.27 1.15 10.41
C GLY A 85 7.80 2.35 9.63
N LEU A 86 8.45 3.28 10.33
CA LEU A 86 9.05 4.47 9.70
C LEU A 86 10.16 4.07 8.72
N GLU A 87 10.08 4.56 7.50
CA GLU A 87 11.14 4.41 6.49
C GLU A 87 11.39 5.73 5.73
N TYR A 88 12.45 5.72 4.92
CA TYR A 88 12.80 6.82 4.03
C TYR A 88 12.32 6.51 2.60
N PHE A 89 11.69 7.49 1.97
CA PHE A 89 11.28 7.43 0.56
C PHE A 89 12.13 8.41 -0.26
N ASP A 90 12.49 8.02 -1.48
CA ASP A 90 13.41 8.78 -2.34
C ASP A 90 12.80 10.09 -2.85
N ASN A 91 11.49 10.11 -3.12
CA ASN A 91 10.81 11.26 -3.69
C ASN A 91 9.34 11.36 -3.24
N LEU A 92 9.02 12.44 -2.52
CA LEU A 92 7.68 12.70 -1.99
C LEU A 92 6.99 13.91 -2.65
N ARG A 93 7.55 14.46 -3.74
CA ARG A 93 7.04 15.70 -4.36
C ARG A 93 5.61 15.60 -4.90
N GLY A 94 5.16 14.40 -5.23
CA GLY A 94 3.81 14.14 -5.76
C GLY A 94 2.79 13.65 -4.74
N VAL A 95 3.15 13.61 -3.45
CA VAL A 95 2.29 13.08 -2.39
C VAL A 95 1.33 14.16 -1.90
N ASP A 96 0.05 13.83 -1.85
CA ASP A 96 -0.96 14.67 -1.22
C ASP A 96 -1.05 14.36 0.30
N TRP A 97 -0.53 15.30 1.11
CA TRP A 97 -0.49 15.17 2.57
C TRP A 97 -1.86 15.25 3.23
N GLU A 98 -2.84 15.92 2.62
CA GLU A 98 -4.21 15.97 3.12
C GLU A 98 -4.88 14.60 2.94
N VAL A 99 -4.68 13.98 1.77
CA VAL A 99 -5.13 12.62 1.49
C VAL A 99 -4.47 11.61 2.43
N MET A 100 -3.15 11.69 2.65
CA MET A 100 -2.46 10.84 3.64
C MET A 100 -3.02 10.99 5.05
N THR A 101 -3.31 12.23 5.46
CA THR A 101 -3.88 12.52 6.78
C THR A 101 -5.28 11.93 6.92
N LYS A 102 -6.11 12.08 5.88
CA LYS A 102 -7.46 11.48 5.80
C LYS A 102 -7.39 9.96 5.88
N LEU A 103 -6.49 9.34 5.11
CA LEU A 103 -6.26 7.89 5.15
C LEU A 103 -5.89 7.42 6.55
N ASN A 104 -4.96 8.11 7.22
CA ASN A 104 -4.57 7.73 8.58
C ASN A 104 -5.75 7.77 9.56
N ALA A 105 -6.60 8.78 9.46
CA ALA A 105 -7.77 8.93 10.32
C ALA A 105 -8.85 7.87 10.04
N GLU A 106 -9.20 7.64 8.77
CA GLU A 106 -10.35 6.81 8.39
C GLU A 106 -10.02 5.33 8.17
N VAL A 107 -8.76 5.00 7.91
CA VAL A 107 -8.33 3.63 7.57
C VAL A 107 -7.42 3.04 8.63
N TYR A 108 -6.41 3.78 9.08
CA TYR A 108 -5.35 3.23 9.95
C TYR A 108 -5.51 3.56 11.44
N GLY A 109 -6.63 4.19 11.81
CA GLY A 109 -6.98 4.46 13.21
C GLY A 109 -6.00 5.38 13.92
N TYR A 110 -5.56 6.45 13.25
CA TYR A 110 -4.56 7.39 13.78
C TYR A 110 -3.25 6.70 14.16
N SER A 111 -2.72 5.88 13.25
CA SER A 111 -1.42 5.25 13.43
C SER A 111 -0.37 6.30 13.75
N LYS A 112 0.26 6.16 14.93
CA LYS A 112 1.32 7.07 15.38
C LYS A 112 2.47 7.13 14.37
N VAL A 113 2.81 6.00 13.75
CA VAL A 113 3.88 5.90 12.75
C VAL A 113 3.59 6.80 11.54
N ILE A 114 2.35 6.76 11.05
CA ILE A 114 1.93 7.56 9.90
C ILE A 114 1.87 9.04 10.28
N THR A 115 1.38 9.36 11.48
CA THR A 115 1.39 10.74 12.01
C THR A 115 2.81 11.29 12.09
N ASP A 116 3.73 10.56 12.74
CA ASP A 116 5.13 10.94 12.88
C ASP A 116 5.79 11.13 11.51
N PHE A 117 5.46 10.28 10.52
CA PHE A 117 5.98 10.40 9.17
C PHE A 117 5.51 11.69 8.48
N ILE A 118 4.20 11.98 8.55
CA ILE A 118 3.60 13.18 7.95
C ILE A 118 4.22 14.44 8.59
N GLU A 119 4.33 14.50 9.92
CA GLU A 119 4.90 15.64 10.63
C GLU A 119 6.37 15.91 10.27
N ARG A 120 7.15 14.86 9.99
CA ARG A 120 8.57 14.98 9.63
C ARG A 120 8.82 15.30 8.16
N SER A 121 7.92 14.85 7.29
CA SER A 121 8.15 14.83 5.83
C SER A 121 7.37 15.90 5.09
N LYS A 122 6.29 16.41 5.68
CA LYS A 122 5.53 17.53 5.13
C LYS A 122 6.43 18.77 5.12
N PRO A 123 6.60 19.44 3.96
CA PRO A 123 7.42 20.64 3.83
C PRO A 123 6.84 21.84 4.58
#